data_AF-A0AAJ6CLF9-F1
#
_entry.id   AF-A0AAJ6CLF9-F1
#
_cell.length_a   1.000
_cell.length_b   1.000
_cell.length_c   1.000
_cell.angle_alpha   90.00
_cell.angle_beta   90.00
_cell.angle_gamma   90.00
#
_symmetry.space_group_name_H-M   'P 1'
#
loop_
_entity.id
_entity.type
_entity.pdbx_description
1 polymer ?
#
loop_
_entity_poly.entity_id
_entity_poly.type
_entity_poly.pdbx_seq_one_letter_code
_entity_poly.pdbx_strand_id
1 'polypeptide(L)'
;MRLWSAVPRVSVPLGKPAPLLLRRGAHFDSNAFVQRLEHAGITRQQADVLVTALTDVINESIENFAQSLVRRNEAEKHSYTQKVDFAKLKSEIQLLERSDFVLMKSENERLMADTEKIKQRLREEIARTMAGVRLDLNLEKGTYNRFTPGRIRDESSVHALKIKEVDTRIESEIAGVRTSIQSAKFNVLQYLVGVATGAGALLLAYLRMFR
;
A
#
# COMPACT_ATOMS: atom_id res chain seq x y z
N MET A 1 -19.88 -9.50 4.83
CA MET A 1 -19.47 -8.09 5.03
C MET A 1 -20.31 -7.20 4.12
N ARG A 2 -21.35 -6.56 4.67
CA ARG A 2 -22.23 -5.63 3.96
C ARG A 2 -21.70 -4.22 4.16
N LEU A 3 -20.90 -3.70 3.24
CA LEU A 3 -20.53 -2.28 3.18
C LEU A 3 -21.25 -1.63 1.99
N TRP A 4 -22.50 -1.25 2.20
CA TRP A 4 -23.21 -0.29 1.36
C TRP A 4 -23.74 0.78 2.32
N SER A 5 -22.85 1.63 2.83
CA SER A 5 -23.26 2.86 3.49
C SER A 5 -23.71 3.84 2.40
N ALA A 6 -25.02 4.00 2.35
CA ALA A 6 -25.79 5.06 1.70
C ALA A 6 -24.96 6.18 1.06
N VAL A 7 -24.91 6.19 -0.27
CA VAL A 7 -24.62 7.41 -1.03
C VAL A 7 -25.71 8.42 -0.64
N PRO A 8 -25.37 9.59 -0.08
CA PRO A 8 -26.36 10.59 0.23
C PRO A 8 -27.03 11.01 -1.08
N ARG A 9 -28.33 10.76 -1.20
CA ARG A 9 -29.15 11.41 -2.22
C ARG A 9 -29.14 12.89 -1.89
N VAL A 10 -28.22 13.64 -2.51
CA VAL A 10 -28.34 15.09 -2.62
C VAL A 10 -29.55 15.33 -3.51
N SER A 11 -30.70 15.40 -2.86
CA SER A 11 -31.94 15.90 -3.44
C SER A 11 -31.70 17.40 -3.61
N VAL A 12 -31.06 17.80 -4.70
CA VAL A 12 -31.06 19.21 -5.08
C VAL A 12 -32.55 19.55 -5.24
N PRO A 13 -33.13 20.44 -4.40
CA PRO A 13 -34.48 20.87 -4.63
C PRO A 13 -34.43 21.59 -5.98
N LEU A 14 -34.97 20.94 -7.01
CA LEU A 14 -35.26 21.59 -8.27
C LEU A 14 -36.24 22.69 -7.89
N GLY A 15 -35.72 23.91 -7.68
CA GLY A 15 -36.51 25.06 -7.29
C GLY A 15 -37.69 25.09 -8.24
N LYS A 16 -38.91 24.94 -7.69
CA LYS A 16 -40.13 25.04 -8.49
C LYS A 16 -39.95 26.30 -9.34
N PRO A 17 -39.97 26.23 -10.68
CA PRO A 17 -39.88 27.43 -11.47
C PRO A 17 -41.02 28.31 -10.96
N ALA A 18 -40.67 29.48 -10.43
CA ALA A 18 -41.65 30.44 -9.96
C ALA A 18 -42.71 30.54 -11.07
N PRO A 19 -44.01 30.45 -10.75
CA PRO A 19 -44.99 30.73 -11.76
C PRO A 19 -44.71 32.17 -12.19
N LEU A 20 -44.12 32.33 -13.36
CA LEU A 20 -44.15 33.59 -14.07
C LEU A 20 -45.64 33.89 -14.15
N LEU A 21 -46.09 34.78 -13.27
CA LEU A 21 -47.39 35.39 -13.34
C LEU A 21 -47.38 36.10 -14.68
N LEU A 22 -47.74 35.37 -15.73
CA LEU A 22 -48.03 35.93 -17.02
C LEU A 22 -49.21 36.84 -16.71
N ARG A 23 -48.88 38.11 -16.51
CA ARG A 23 -49.80 39.14 -16.07
C ARG A 23 -50.93 39.13 -17.07
N ARG A 24 -52.04 38.55 -16.65
CA ARG A 24 -53.21 38.30 -17.47
C ARG A 24 -53.72 39.67 -17.93
N GLY A 25 -53.65 39.93 -19.23
CA GLY A 25 -54.31 41.03 -19.91
C GLY A 25 -53.66 42.42 -19.74
N ALA A 26 -52.54 42.67 -20.41
CA ALA A 26 -52.23 44.03 -20.85
C ALA A 26 -53.08 44.33 -22.09
N HIS A 27 -54.36 44.66 -21.90
CA HIS A 27 -55.19 45.15 -23.00
C HIS A 27 -54.74 46.57 -23.33
N PHE A 28 -54.21 46.76 -24.53
CA PHE A 28 -53.88 48.08 -25.05
C PHE A 28 -55.18 48.78 -25.46
N ASP A 29 -55.57 49.81 -24.72
CA ASP A 29 -56.77 50.60 -25.02
C ASP A 29 -56.45 51.66 -26.07
N SER A 30 -56.68 51.29 -27.33
CA SER A 30 -56.47 52.13 -28.52
C SER A 30 -57.25 53.44 -28.44
N ASN A 31 -58.49 53.42 -27.94
CA ASN A 31 -59.36 54.60 -27.89
C ASN A 31 -58.89 55.60 -26.82
N ALA A 32 -58.52 55.12 -25.65
CA ALA A 32 -57.94 55.98 -24.60
C ALA A 32 -56.59 56.57 -25.04
N PHE A 33 -55.83 55.88 -25.90
CA PHE A 33 -54.59 56.41 -26.45
C PHE A 33 -54.82 57.49 -27.51
N VAL A 34 -55.80 57.31 -28.41
CA VAL A 34 -56.23 58.35 -29.37
C VAL A 34 -56.65 59.63 -28.65
N GLN A 35 -57.50 59.55 -27.63
CA GLN A 35 -57.97 60.72 -26.87
C GLN A 35 -56.83 61.51 -26.21
N ARG A 36 -55.81 60.81 -25.69
CA ARG A 36 -54.62 61.45 -25.11
C ARG A 36 -53.76 62.16 -26.16
N LEU A 37 -53.65 61.60 -27.36
CA LEU A 37 -52.93 62.21 -28.48
C LEU A 37 -53.67 63.45 -29.00
N GLU A 38 -55.00 63.39 -29.08
CA GLU A 38 -55.84 64.54 -29.42
C GLU A 38 -55.67 65.69 -28.41
N HIS A 39 -55.65 65.39 -27.11
CA HIS A 39 -55.38 66.39 -26.06
C HIS A 39 -53.95 66.97 -26.10
N ALA A 40 -53.00 66.26 -26.70
CA ALA A 40 -51.63 66.72 -26.91
C ALA A 40 -51.46 67.56 -28.19
N GLY A 41 -52.55 67.83 -28.92
CA GLY A 41 -52.55 68.65 -30.13
C GLY A 41 -52.30 67.88 -31.44
N ILE A 42 -52.35 66.54 -31.41
CA ILE A 42 -52.22 65.69 -32.60
C ILE A 42 -53.60 65.50 -33.23
N THR A 43 -53.69 65.58 -34.55
CA THR A 43 -54.96 65.39 -35.25
C THR A 43 -55.44 63.94 -35.14
N ARG A 44 -56.76 63.72 -35.10
CA ARG A 44 -57.35 62.38 -34.94
C ARG A 44 -56.85 61.36 -35.96
N GLN A 45 -56.65 61.79 -37.22
CA GLN A 45 -56.11 60.93 -38.28
C GLN A 45 -54.67 60.49 -38.01
N GLN A 46 -53.82 61.40 -37.52
CA GLN A 46 -52.44 61.07 -37.16
C GLN A 46 -52.38 60.19 -35.91
N ALA A 47 -53.25 60.43 -34.94
CA ALA A 47 -53.36 59.61 -33.75
C ALA A 47 -53.74 58.16 -34.10
N ASP A 48 -54.71 57.96 -34.98
CA ASP A 48 -55.17 56.63 -35.41
C ASP A 48 -54.06 55.82 -36.12
N VAL A 49 -53.28 56.50 -36.98
CA VAL A 49 -52.11 55.89 -37.64
C VAL A 49 -51.03 55.49 -36.63
N LEU A 50 -50.74 56.35 -35.64
CA LEU A 50 -49.77 56.06 -34.59
C LEU A 50 -50.20 54.89 -33.69
N VAL A 51 -51.49 54.83 -33.34
CA VAL A 51 -52.07 53.75 -32.54
C VAL A 51 -51.99 52.43 -33.30
N THR A 52 -52.30 52.43 -34.59
CA THR A 52 -52.23 51.25 -35.46
C THR A 52 -50.80 50.74 -35.56
N ALA A 53 -49.84 51.61 -35.88
CA ALA A 53 -48.43 51.25 -35.97
C ALA A 53 -47.88 50.69 -34.64
N LEU A 54 -48.28 51.27 -33.50
CA LEU A 54 -47.89 50.78 -32.18
C LEU A 54 -48.52 49.41 -31.87
N THR A 55 -49.77 49.20 -32.27
CA THR A 55 -50.46 47.91 -32.09
C THR A 55 -49.77 46.82 -32.91
N ASP A 56 -49.35 47.13 -34.13
CA ASP A 56 -48.61 46.20 -35.00
C ASP A 56 -47.26 45.80 -34.39
N VAL A 57 -46.47 46.79 -33.91
CA VAL A 57 -45.19 46.53 -33.24
C VAL A 57 -45.36 45.72 -31.95
N ILE A 58 -46.43 45.97 -31.18
CA ILE A 58 -46.73 45.21 -29.96
C ILE A 58 -47.09 43.76 -30.31
N ASN A 59 -47.92 43.55 -31.32
CA ASN A 59 -48.29 42.20 -31.76
C ASN A 59 -47.07 41.42 -32.27
N GLU A 60 -46.23 42.05 -33.09
CA GLU A 60 -44.98 41.46 -33.56
C GLU A 60 -44.03 41.13 -32.39
N SER A 61 -43.94 42.01 -31.39
CA SER A 61 -43.14 41.77 -30.17
C SER A 61 -43.67 40.61 -29.35
N ILE A 62 -45.00 40.48 -29.19
CA ILE A 62 -45.64 39.37 -28.47
C ILE A 62 -45.40 38.04 -29.20
N GLU A 63 -45.52 38.02 -30.53
CA GLU A 63 -45.25 36.84 -31.34
C GLU A 63 -43.78 36.42 -31.27
N ASN A 64 -42.84 37.36 -31.39
CA ASN A 64 -41.41 37.09 -31.29
C ASN A 64 -41.03 36.60 -29.87
N PHE A 65 -41.63 37.19 -28.83
CA PHE A 65 -41.44 36.75 -27.45
C PHE A 65 -42.03 35.35 -27.20
N ALA A 66 -43.19 35.04 -27.77
CA ALA A 66 -43.82 33.72 -27.70
C ALA A 66 -43.03 32.66 -28.47
N GLN A 67 -42.33 33.01 -29.54
CA GLN A 67 -41.41 32.13 -30.26
C GLN A 67 -40.09 31.90 -29.50
N SER A 68 -39.58 32.92 -28.79
CA SER A 68 -38.35 32.83 -27.99
C SER A 68 -38.52 32.06 -26.68
N LEU A 69 -39.74 32.07 -26.11
CA LEU A 69 -40.08 31.23 -24.97
C LEU A 69 -40.07 29.76 -25.39
N VAL A 70 -39.03 29.02 -24.97
CA VAL A 70 -39.01 27.56 -25.03
C VAL A 70 -40.35 27.06 -24.49
N ARG A 71 -41.12 26.40 -25.36
CA ARG A 71 -42.43 25.86 -24.97
C ARG A 71 -42.18 24.92 -23.81
N ARG A 72 -42.88 25.09 -22.69
CA ARG A 72 -42.73 24.19 -21.52
C ARG A 72 -42.78 22.72 -21.91
N ASN A 73 -43.58 22.38 -22.91
CA ASN A 73 -43.69 21.05 -23.50
C ASN A 73 -42.37 20.54 -24.14
N GLU A 74 -41.61 21.39 -24.82
CA GLU A 74 -40.31 21.03 -25.41
C GLU A 74 -39.26 20.84 -24.31
N ALA A 75 -39.21 21.72 -23.31
CA ALA A 75 -38.33 21.57 -22.16
C ALA A 75 -38.60 20.26 -21.39
N GLU A 76 -39.88 19.92 -21.18
CA GLU A 76 -40.29 18.66 -20.54
C GLU A 76 -39.91 17.44 -21.38
N LYS A 77 -40.11 17.49 -22.71
CA LYS A 77 -39.69 16.42 -23.62
C LYS A 77 -38.17 16.21 -23.59
N HIS A 78 -37.38 17.27 -23.65
CA HIS A 78 -35.92 17.19 -23.53
C HIS A 78 -35.48 16.61 -22.20
N SER A 79 -36.09 17.04 -21.08
CA SER A 79 -35.81 16.48 -19.75
C SER A 79 -36.17 14.99 -19.66
N TYR A 80 -37.29 14.58 -20.27
CA TYR A 80 -37.70 13.18 -20.30
C TYR A 80 -36.71 12.32 -21.10
N THR A 81 -36.33 12.74 -22.31
CA THR A 81 -35.34 12.04 -23.13
C THR A 81 -34.01 11.92 -22.38
N GLN A 82 -33.52 13.01 -21.77
CA GLN A 82 -32.30 12.97 -20.96
C GLN A 82 -32.39 11.95 -19.82
N LYS A 83 -33.52 11.88 -19.09
CA LYS A 83 -33.69 10.91 -18.01
C LYS A 83 -33.64 9.46 -18.51
N VAL A 84 -34.25 9.18 -19.66
CA VAL A 84 -34.21 7.86 -20.27
C VAL A 84 -32.78 7.51 -20.70
N ASP A 85 -32.08 8.45 -21.34
CA ASP A 85 -30.69 8.26 -21.76
C ASP A 85 -29.76 8.01 -20.56
N PHE A 86 -29.94 8.76 -19.47
CA PHE A 86 -29.20 8.52 -18.22
C PHE A 86 -29.50 7.15 -17.62
N ALA A 87 -30.75 6.70 -17.64
CA ALA A 87 -31.11 5.38 -17.16
C ALA A 87 -30.47 4.27 -18.01
N LYS A 88 -30.47 4.44 -19.33
CA LYS A 88 -29.84 3.52 -20.28
C LYS A 88 -28.32 3.48 -20.07
N LEU A 89 -27.65 4.63 -20.07
CA LEU A 89 -26.20 4.74 -19.84
C LEU A 89 -25.80 4.10 -18.51
N LYS A 90 -26.56 4.36 -17.45
CA LYS A 90 -26.32 3.72 -16.15
C LYS A 90 -26.41 2.21 -16.22
N SER A 91 -27.39 1.67 -16.95
CA SER A 91 -27.55 0.22 -17.11
C SER A 91 -26.39 -0.40 -17.91
N GLU A 92 -25.92 0.29 -18.95
CA GLU A 92 -24.79 -0.14 -19.76
C GLU A 92 -23.50 -0.13 -18.94
N ILE A 93 -23.24 0.94 -18.18
CA ILE A 93 -22.08 1.03 -17.27
C ILE A 93 -22.13 -0.11 -16.25
N GLN A 94 -23.26 -0.36 -15.61
CA GLN A 94 -23.39 -1.45 -14.63
C GLN A 94 -23.16 -2.83 -15.24
N LEU A 95 -23.55 -3.04 -16.49
CA LEU A 95 -23.34 -4.30 -17.19
C LEU A 95 -21.86 -4.47 -17.57
N LEU A 96 -21.23 -3.42 -18.09
CA LEU A 96 -19.80 -3.40 -18.42
C LEU A 96 -18.95 -3.63 -17.17
N GLU A 97 -19.20 -2.90 -16.09
CA GLU A 97 -18.49 -3.07 -14.82
C GLU A 97 -18.58 -4.51 -14.30
N ARG A 98 -19.76 -5.13 -14.38
CA ARG A 98 -19.92 -6.53 -13.96
C ARG A 98 -19.16 -7.49 -14.88
N SER A 99 -19.25 -7.29 -16.19
CA SER A 99 -18.55 -8.11 -17.17
C SER A 99 -17.04 -8.02 -16.99
N ASP A 100 -16.50 -6.80 -16.94
CA ASP A 100 -15.07 -6.54 -16.77
C ASP A 100 -14.56 -7.06 -15.43
N PHE A 101 -15.35 -6.91 -14.36
CA PHE A 101 -14.99 -7.46 -13.06
C PHE A 101 -14.89 -8.99 -13.09
N VAL A 102 -15.83 -9.67 -13.75
CA VAL A 102 -15.79 -11.14 -13.89
C VAL A 102 -14.60 -11.57 -14.73
N LEU A 103 -14.33 -10.87 -15.84
CA LEU A 103 -13.18 -11.13 -16.71
C LEU A 103 -11.87 -10.94 -15.94
N MET A 104 -11.65 -9.78 -15.33
CA MET A 104 -10.47 -9.49 -14.51
C MET A 104 -10.29 -10.52 -13.39
N LYS A 105 -11.36 -10.90 -12.70
CA LYS A 105 -11.30 -11.89 -11.64
C LYS A 105 -10.84 -13.25 -12.19
N SER A 106 -11.40 -13.69 -13.31
CA SER A 106 -11.02 -14.95 -13.95
C SER A 106 -9.57 -14.94 -14.45
N GLU A 107 -9.10 -13.82 -15.00
CA GLU A 107 -7.71 -13.65 -15.42
C GLU A 107 -6.77 -13.65 -14.22
N ASN A 108 -7.15 -13.00 -13.12
CA ASN A 108 -6.36 -13.00 -11.90
C ASN A 108 -6.24 -14.42 -11.31
N GLU A 109 -7.35 -15.17 -11.24
CA GLU A 109 -7.33 -16.57 -10.80
C GLU A 109 -6.44 -17.44 -11.71
N ARG A 110 -6.50 -17.24 -13.03
CA ARG A 110 -5.61 -17.90 -14.00
C ARG A 110 -4.15 -17.55 -13.79
N LEU A 111 -3.82 -16.27 -13.65
CA LEU A 111 -2.45 -15.80 -13.42
C LEU A 111 -1.88 -16.30 -12.09
N MET A 112 -2.70 -16.36 -11.04
CA MET A 112 -2.32 -16.95 -9.77
C MET A 112 -2.00 -18.44 -9.91
N ALA A 113 -2.83 -19.20 -10.63
CA ALA A 113 -2.58 -20.61 -10.90
C ALA A 113 -1.30 -20.83 -11.73
N ASP A 114 -1.07 -20.01 -12.75
CA ASP A 114 0.15 -20.09 -13.58
C ASP A 114 1.40 -19.72 -12.77
N THR A 115 1.30 -18.73 -11.89
CA THR A 115 2.38 -18.37 -10.95
C THR A 115 2.72 -19.53 -10.03
N GLU A 116 1.72 -20.20 -9.46
CA GLU A 116 1.97 -21.34 -8.58
C GLU A 116 2.59 -22.53 -9.32
N LYS A 117 2.14 -22.79 -10.56
CA LYS A 117 2.78 -23.80 -11.44
C LYS A 117 4.24 -23.48 -11.72
N ILE A 118 4.57 -22.23 -12.03
CA ILE A 118 5.96 -21.81 -12.30
C ILE A 118 6.81 -21.97 -11.05
N LYS A 119 6.32 -21.55 -9.87
CA LYS A 119 7.02 -21.75 -8.59
C LYS A 119 7.31 -23.22 -8.32
N GLN A 120 6.34 -24.09 -8.56
CA GLN A 120 6.51 -25.53 -8.36
C GLN A 120 7.56 -26.11 -9.32
N ARG A 121 7.47 -25.78 -10.61
CA ARG A 121 8.49 -26.19 -11.61
C ARG A 121 9.89 -25.73 -11.24
N LEU A 122 10.02 -24.48 -10.78
CA LEU A 122 11.31 -23.92 -10.36
C LEU A 122 11.86 -24.67 -9.14
N ARG A 123 11.03 -24.98 -8.14
CA ARG A 123 11.45 -25.79 -6.99
C ARG A 123 11.93 -27.17 -7.41
N GLU A 124 11.23 -27.81 -8.32
CA GLU A 124 11.62 -29.10 -8.86
C GLU A 124 12.92 -29.03 -9.66
N GLU A 125 13.12 -28.00 -10.48
CA GLU A 125 14.38 -27.78 -11.20
C GLU A 125 15.54 -27.52 -10.24
N ILE A 126 15.35 -26.68 -9.21
CA ILE A 126 16.37 -26.46 -8.17
C ILE A 126 16.71 -27.78 -7.48
N ALA A 127 15.71 -28.58 -7.09
CA ALA A 127 15.93 -29.88 -6.46
C ALA A 127 16.67 -30.84 -7.39
N ARG A 128 16.29 -30.91 -8.67
CA ARG A 128 16.98 -31.72 -9.69
C ARG A 128 18.42 -31.28 -9.88
N THR A 129 18.67 -29.98 -10.04
CA THR A 129 20.03 -29.44 -10.21
C THR A 129 20.88 -29.67 -8.97
N MET A 130 20.35 -29.46 -7.76
CA MET A 130 21.09 -29.78 -6.52
C MET A 130 21.41 -31.27 -6.39
N ALA A 131 20.48 -32.15 -6.77
CA ALA A 131 20.73 -33.59 -6.79
C ALA A 131 21.82 -33.95 -7.82
N GLY A 132 21.81 -33.32 -9.00
CA GLY A 132 22.85 -33.43 -10.01
C GLY A 132 24.22 -33.01 -9.48
N VAL A 133 24.34 -31.81 -8.92
CA VAL A 133 25.59 -31.31 -8.32
C VAL A 133 26.10 -32.23 -7.20
N ARG A 134 25.21 -32.73 -6.34
CA ARG A 134 25.59 -33.70 -5.29
C ARG A 134 26.10 -35.01 -5.90
N LEU A 135 25.45 -35.52 -6.95
CA LEU A 135 25.89 -36.71 -7.65
C LEU A 135 27.26 -36.49 -8.28
N ASP A 136 27.45 -35.37 -8.98
CA ASP A 136 28.72 -35.01 -9.60
C ASP A 136 29.85 -34.95 -8.56
N LEU A 137 29.64 -34.26 -7.44
CA LEU A 137 30.59 -34.21 -6.33
C LEU A 137 30.88 -35.59 -5.74
N ASN A 138 29.86 -36.45 -5.64
CA ASN A 138 30.04 -37.81 -5.13
C ASN A 138 30.79 -38.70 -6.13
N LEU A 139 30.58 -38.52 -7.43
CA LEU A 139 31.31 -39.21 -8.49
C LEU A 139 32.76 -38.75 -8.56
N GLU A 140 33.02 -37.46 -8.45
CA GLU A 140 34.37 -36.90 -8.37
C GLU A 140 35.11 -37.39 -7.13
N LYS A 141 34.46 -37.36 -5.95
CA LYS A 141 35.01 -37.96 -4.72
C LYS A 141 35.29 -39.44 -4.89
N GLY A 142 34.37 -40.20 -5.50
CA GLY A 142 34.54 -41.62 -5.76
C GLY A 142 35.70 -41.92 -6.71
N THR A 143 35.86 -41.11 -7.75
CA THR A 143 36.96 -41.20 -8.73
C THR A 143 38.28 -40.86 -8.08
N TYR A 144 38.36 -39.74 -7.34
CA TYR A 144 39.53 -39.38 -6.56
C TYR A 144 39.92 -40.49 -5.58
N ASN A 145 38.95 -41.02 -4.83
CA ASN A 145 39.20 -42.10 -3.86
C ASN A 145 39.61 -43.42 -4.55
N ARG A 146 39.21 -43.66 -5.81
CA ARG A 146 39.67 -44.80 -6.61
C ARG A 146 41.14 -44.66 -7.02
N PHE A 147 41.56 -43.48 -7.43
CA PHE A 147 42.96 -43.22 -7.82
C PHE A 147 43.87 -43.03 -6.60
N THR A 148 43.30 -42.67 -5.46
CA THR A 148 44.04 -42.38 -4.22
C THR A 148 43.41 -43.12 -3.03
N PRO A 149 43.41 -44.46 -3.04
CA PRO A 149 42.86 -45.24 -1.94
C PRO A 149 43.69 -44.99 -0.68
N GLY A 150 43.03 -44.70 0.44
CA GLY A 150 43.69 -44.50 1.73
C GLY A 150 44.06 -43.06 2.02
N ARG A 151 44.63 -42.27 1.09
CA ARG A 151 45.17 -40.93 1.46
C ARG A 151 44.18 -39.96 2.06
N ILE A 152 42.91 -39.92 1.62
CA ILE A 152 41.91 -39.05 2.28
C ILE A 152 41.58 -39.54 3.70
N ARG A 153 41.46 -40.86 3.89
CA ARG A 153 41.17 -41.44 5.19
C ARG A 153 42.38 -41.35 6.13
N ASP A 154 43.58 -41.50 5.58
CA ASP A 154 44.85 -41.42 6.28
C ASP A 154 45.16 -39.96 6.62
N GLU A 155 44.96 -38.99 5.72
CA GLU A 155 45.13 -37.57 6.03
C GLU A 155 44.11 -37.09 7.09
N SER A 156 42.83 -37.45 6.95
CA SER A 156 41.81 -37.09 7.95
C SER A 156 42.06 -37.75 9.32
N SER A 157 42.48 -39.02 9.34
CA SER A 157 42.84 -39.71 10.60
C SER A 157 44.15 -39.22 11.19
N VAL A 158 45.15 -38.86 10.38
CA VAL A 158 46.41 -38.26 10.84
C VAL A 158 46.15 -36.89 11.47
N HIS A 159 45.26 -36.07 10.92
CA HIS A 159 44.87 -34.81 11.56
C HIS A 159 44.14 -35.04 12.88
N ALA A 160 43.22 -36.01 12.95
CA ALA A 160 42.53 -36.35 14.20
C ALA A 160 43.49 -36.88 15.29
N LEU A 161 44.47 -37.70 14.92
CA LEU A 161 45.50 -38.20 15.83
C LEU A 161 46.42 -37.08 16.34
N LYS A 162 46.87 -36.17 15.45
CA LYS A 162 47.68 -35.01 15.83
C LYS A 162 46.95 -34.08 16.80
N ILE A 163 45.65 -33.86 16.59
CA ILE A 163 44.83 -33.05 17.51
C ILE A 163 44.78 -33.70 18.88
N LYS A 164 44.51 -35.02 18.94
CA LYS A 164 44.43 -35.75 20.20
C LYS A 164 45.77 -35.78 20.94
N GLU A 165 46.88 -35.96 20.23
CA GLU A 165 48.22 -35.92 20.80
C GLU A 165 48.52 -34.53 21.42
N VAL A 166 48.21 -33.46 20.70
CA VAL A 166 48.35 -32.08 21.20
C VAL A 166 47.48 -31.86 22.44
N ASP A 167 46.25 -32.35 22.45
CA ASP A 167 45.33 -32.23 23.58
C ASP A 167 45.88 -32.94 24.83
N THR A 168 46.36 -34.17 24.68
CA THR A 168 47.00 -34.91 25.80
C THR A 168 48.28 -34.24 26.29
N ARG A 169 49.04 -33.60 25.40
CA ARG A 169 50.25 -32.86 25.77
C ARG A 169 49.91 -31.61 26.57
N ILE A 170 48.86 -30.89 26.18
CA ILE A 170 48.34 -29.72 26.92
C ILE A 170 47.90 -30.16 28.32
N GLU A 171 47.15 -31.25 28.45
CA GLU A 171 46.73 -31.76 29.77
C GLU A 171 47.93 -32.11 30.66
N SER A 172 48.97 -32.74 30.08
CA SER A 172 50.20 -33.07 30.80
C SER A 172 50.98 -31.83 31.23
N GLU A 173 51.10 -30.82 30.36
CA GLU A 173 51.75 -29.55 30.69
C GLU A 173 50.98 -28.79 31.79
N ILE A 174 49.64 -28.81 31.75
CA ILE A 174 48.79 -28.24 32.80
C ILE A 174 49.02 -28.97 34.14
N ALA A 175 49.07 -30.30 34.13
CA ALA A 175 49.34 -31.09 35.33
C ALA A 175 50.76 -30.83 35.89
N GLY A 176 51.74 -30.67 35.00
CA GLY A 176 53.11 -30.30 35.34
C GLY A 176 53.19 -28.93 36.00
N VAL A 177 52.56 -27.91 35.41
CA VAL A 177 52.47 -26.56 35.99
C VAL A 177 51.73 -26.57 37.33
N ARG A 178 50.66 -27.35 37.45
CA ARG A 178 49.95 -27.48 38.73
C ARG A 178 50.86 -28.06 39.83
N THR A 179 51.66 -29.06 39.48
CA THR A 179 52.61 -29.69 40.41
C THR A 179 53.74 -28.75 40.81
N SER A 180 54.30 -27.99 39.86
CA SER A 180 55.34 -27.00 40.16
C SER A 180 54.82 -25.90 41.09
N ILE A 181 53.57 -25.45 40.91
CA ILE A 181 52.91 -24.51 41.81
C ILE A 181 52.76 -25.10 43.23
N GLN A 182 52.34 -26.35 43.36
CA GLN A 182 52.21 -27.01 44.67
C GLN A 182 53.57 -27.13 45.37
N SER A 183 54.62 -27.50 44.63
CA SER A 183 55.99 -27.55 45.15
C SER A 183 56.47 -26.16 45.60
N ALA A 184 56.24 -25.12 44.79
CA ALA A 184 56.59 -23.75 45.17
C ALA A 184 55.86 -23.28 46.45
N LYS A 185 54.57 -23.59 46.59
CA LYS A 185 53.81 -23.32 47.82
C LYS A 185 54.41 -24.01 49.04
N PHE A 186 54.81 -25.28 48.90
CA PHE A 186 55.41 -26.05 49.98
C PHE A 186 56.79 -25.49 50.38
N ASN A 187 57.62 -25.12 49.41
CA ASN A 187 58.92 -24.48 49.67
C ASN A 187 58.75 -23.18 50.44
N VAL A 188 57.80 -22.32 50.05
CA VAL A 188 57.51 -21.07 50.77
C VAL A 188 57.07 -21.35 52.21
N LEU A 189 56.24 -22.37 52.43
CA LEU A 189 55.83 -22.77 53.78
C LEU A 189 57.02 -23.22 54.63
N GLN A 190 57.93 -24.00 54.07
CA GLN A 190 59.16 -24.43 54.75
C GLN A 190 60.06 -23.25 55.11
N TYR A 191 60.25 -22.28 54.20
CA TYR A 191 61.00 -21.06 54.48
C TYR A 191 60.35 -20.26 55.62
N LEU A 192 59.02 -20.15 55.63
CA LEU A 192 58.30 -19.44 56.69
C LEU A 192 58.50 -20.11 58.06
N VAL A 193 58.42 -21.44 58.13
CA VAL A 193 58.70 -22.20 59.36
C VAL A 193 60.15 -22.00 59.80
N GLY A 194 61.11 -22.02 58.88
CA GLY A 194 62.53 -21.77 59.17
C GLY A 194 62.79 -20.38 59.75
N VAL A 195 62.20 -19.34 59.15
CA VAL A 195 62.34 -17.95 59.62
C VAL A 195 61.64 -17.74 60.97
N ALA A 196 60.44 -18.27 61.17
CA ALA A 196 59.71 -18.17 62.44
C ALA A 196 60.48 -18.86 63.58
N THR A 197 61.05 -20.04 63.31
CA THR A 197 61.86 -20.78 64.29
C THR A 197 63.16 -20.05 64.60
N GLY A 198 63.84 -19.51 63.58
CA GLY A 198 65.07 -18.71 63.76
C GLY A 198 64.83 -17.43 64.55
N ALA A 199 63.76 -16.69 64.23
CA ALA A 199 63.36 -15.50 64.98
C ALA A 199 62.99 -15.84 66.43
N GLY A 200 62.23 -16.92 66.66
CA GLY A 200 61.90 -17.40 67.99
C GLY A 200 63.14 -17.78 68.81
N ALA A 201 64.10 -18.49 68.20
CA ALA A 201 65.36 -18.85 68.85
C ALA A 201 66.20 -17.62 69.24
N LEU A 202 66.28 -16.61 68.37
CA LEU A 202 66.96 -15.34 68.66
C LEU A 202 66.26 -14.56 69.78
N LEU A 203 64.92 -14.52 69.79
CA LEU A 203 64.14 -13.88 70.85
C LEU A 203 64.38 -14.56 72.21
N LEU A 204 64.37 -15.90 72.25
CA LEU A 204 64.68 -16.67 73.45
C LEU A 204 66.12 -16.46 73.93
N ALA A 205 67.08 -16.39 73.01
CA ALA A 205 68.47 -16.08 73.34
C ALA A 205 68.62 -14.67 73.93
N TYR A 206 67.92 -13.68 73.37
CA TYR A 206 67.91 -12.30 73.87
C TYR A 206 67.29 -12.20 75.28
N LEU A 207 66.12 -12.83 75.50
CA LEU A 207 65.48 -12.90 76.81
C LEU A 207 66.36 -13.57 77.87
N ARG A 208 67.17 -14.56 77.48
CA ARG A 208 68.14 -15.22 78.37
C ARG A 208 69.32 -14.33 78.74
N MET A 209 69.77 -13.43 77.85
CA MET A 209 70.88 -12.51 78.13
C MET A 209 70.47 -11.36 79.06
N PHE A 210 69.18 -11.02 79.11
CA PHE A 210 68.61 -9.94 79.94
C PHE A 210 68.06 -10.39 81.31
N ARG A 211 68.18 -11.69 81.66
CA ARG A 211 67.93 -12.23 83.02
C ARG A 211 69.25 -12.54 83.70
#